data_AF-A0A316RYN3-F1
#
_entry.id   AF-A0A316RYN3-F1
#
_cell.length_a   1.000
_cell.length_b   1.000
_cell.length_c   1.000
_cell.angle_alpha   90.00
_cell.angle_beta   90.00
_cell.angle_gamma   90.00
#
_symmetry.space_group_name_H-M   'P 1'
#
loop_
_entity.id
_entity.type
_entity.pdbx_description
1 polymer ?
#
loop_
_entity_poly.entity_id
_entity_poly.type
_entity_poly.pdbx_seq_one_letter_code
_entity_poly.pdbx_strand_id
1 'polypeptide(L)' 'MSIRAFRRLPRTQRRGFIDTITDPLTRRAFEIVFLGPGKVSWQKAALLYGGGISPETLRVWAWKELQRL' A
#
# COMPACT_ATOMS: atom_id res chain seq x y z
N MET A 1 -11.77 5.70 -1.78
CA MET A 1 -10.90 6.71 -1.08
C MET A 1 -9.60 7.04 -1.87
N SER A 2 -8.96 8.21 -1.68
CA SER A 2 -7.66 8.54 -2.32
C SER A 2 -6.44 8.05 -1.52
N ILE A 3 -5.32 7.75 -2.19
CA ILE A 3 -4.04 7.34 -1.56
C ILE A 3 -3.55 8.38 -0.55
N ARG A 4 -3.67 9.68 -0.89
CA ARG A 4 -3.24 10.77 0.00
C ARG A 4 -4.11 10.81 1.27
N ALA A 5 -5.41 10.61 1.14
CA ALA A 5 -6.33 10.53 2.29
C ALA A 5 -6.00 9.31 3.16
N PHE A 6 -5.81 8.14 2.55
CA PHE A 6 -5.45 6.92 3.28
C PHE A 6 -4.13 7.06 4.07
N ARG A 7 -3.12 7.73 3.50
CA ARG A 7 -1.84 8.03 4.19
C ARG A 7 -2.00 8.90 5.44
N ARG A 8 -3.06 9.71 5.53
CA ARG A 8 -3.33 10.59 6.67
C ARG A 8 -4.03 9.87 7.82
N LEU A 9 -4.57 8.67 7.58
CA LEU A 9 -5.22 7.90 8.64
C LEU A 9 -4.21 7.48 9.72
N PRO A 10 -4.66 7.35 10.99
CA PRO A 10 -3.88 6.74 12.06
C PRO A 10 -3.32 5.38 11.63
N ARG A 11 -2.13 5.04 12.15
CA ARG A 11 -1.47 3.77 11.82
C ARG A 11 -2.36 2.57 12.15
N THR A 12 -3.11 2.63 13.24
CA THR A 12 -4.04 1.58 13.69
C THR A 12 -5.19 1.37 12.69
N GLN A 13 -5.78 2.44 12.16
CA GLN A 13 -6.83 2.36 11.14
C GLN A 13 -6.29 1.81 9.81
N ARG A 14 -5.09 2.25 9.39
CA ARG A 14 -4.43 1.68 8.21
C ARG A 14 -4.16 0.19 8.37
N ARG A 15 -3.65 -0.23 9.54
CA ARG A 15 -3.41 -1.64 9.85
C ARG A 15 -4.71 -2.44 9.78
N GLY A 16 -5.77 -1.97 10.44
CA GLY A 16 -7.07 -2.62 10.42
C GLY A 16 -7.61 -2.85 9.00
N PHE A 17 -7.51 -1.84 8.12
CA PHE A 17 -7.86 -2.03 6.70
C PHE A 17 -6.95 -3.05 5.98
N ILE A 18 -5.64 -2.96 6.18
CA ILE A 18 -4.69 -3.84 5.49
C ILE A 18 -4.90 -5.31 5.88
N ASP A 19 -5.29 -5.55 7.12
CA ASP A 19 -5.61 -6.89 7.62
C ASP A 19 -6.86 -7.48 6.94
N THR A 20 -7.74 -6.67 6.32
CA THR A 20 -8.89 -7.15 5.54
C THR A 20 -8.55 -7.52 4.09
N ILE A 21 -7.37 -7.15 3.58
CA ILE A 21 -6.98 -7.45 2.19
C ILE A 21 -6.67 -8.94 2.08
N THR A 22 -7.48 -9.70 1.33
CA THR A 22 -7.31 -11.17 1.21
C THR A 22 -6.13 -11.56 0.33
N ASP A 23 -5.89 -10.82 -0.76
CA ASP A 23 -4.77 -11.13 -1.67
C ASP A 23 -3.42 -10.84 -0.98
N PRO A 24 -2.57 -11.86 -0.76
CA PRO A 24 -1.35 -11.70 0.03
C PRO A 24 -0.32 -10.78 -0.65
N LEU A 25 -0.31 -10.73 -1.99
CA LEU A 25 0.58 -9.86 -2.76
C LEU A 25 0.20 -8.40 -2.60
N THR A 26 -1.09 -8.09 -2.75
CA THR A 26 -1.65 -6.76 -2.51
C THR A 26 -1.47 -6.35 -1.04
N ARG A 27 -1.74 -7.24 -0.08
CA ARG A 27 -1.51 -6.97 1.35
C ARG A 27 -0.06 -6.58 1.60
N ARG A 28 0.91 -7.35 1.10
CA ARG A 28 2.34 -7.05 1.24
C ARG A 28 2.71 -5.69 0.64
N ALA A 29 2.19 -5.36 -0.53
CA ALA A 29 2.40 -4.05 -1.14
C ALA A 29 1.91 -2.91 -0.22
N PHE A 30 0.74 -3.09 0.39
CA PHE A 30 0.20 -2.12 1.33
C PHE A 30 1.03 -2.00 2.62
N GLU A 31 1.49 -3.11 3.18
CA GLU A 31 2.35 -3.10 4.37
C GLU A 31 3.63 -2.30 4.14
N ILE A 32 4.29 -2.53 3.00
CA ILE A 32 5.52 -1.80 2.61
C ILE A 32 5.23 -0.29 2.48
N VAL A 33 4.17 0.07 1.73
CA VAL A 33 3.90 1.46 1.35
C VAL A 33 3.33 2.28 2.50
N PHE A 34 2.46 1.68 3.31
CA PHE A 34 1.64 2.40 4.28
C PHE A 34 1.94 2.07 5.74
N LEU A 35 2.63 0.95 6.02
CA LEU A 35 2.99 0.55 7.39
C LEU A 35 4.51 0.45 7.60
N GLY A 36 5.32 0.66 6.57
CA GLY A 36 6.76 0.81 6.70
C GLY A 36 7.18 2.00 7.57
N PRO A 37 8.46 2.07 7.98
CA PRO A 37 8.99 3.18 8.76
C PRO A 37 9.03 4.46 7.92
N GLY A 38 8.26 5.46 8.33
CA GLY A 38 8.18 6.76 7.65
C GLY A 38 7.43 6.72 6.31
N LYS A 39 7.57 7.79 5.52
CA LYS A 39 6.97 7.89 4.18
C LYS A 39 7.88 7.21 3.17
N VAL A 40 7.40 6.14 2.55
CA VAL A 40 8.11 5.43 1.48
C VAL A 40 7.67 5.96 0.11
N SER A 41 8.64 6.27 -0.76
CA SER A 41 8.37 6.61 -2.17
C SER A 41 7.95 5.36 -2.94
N TRP A 42 7.20 5.51 -4.03
CA TRP A 42 6.78 4.38 -4.85
C TRP A 42 7.97 3.63 -5.47
N GLN A 43 9.02 4.35 -5.86
CA GLN A 43 10.28 3.75 -6.31
C GLN A 43 10.91 2.86 -5.25
N LYS A 44 11.05 3.36 -4.01
CA LYS A 44 11.60 2.54 -2.92
C LYS A 44 10.69 1.36 -2.58
N ALA A 45 9.38 1.54 -2.62
CA ALA A 45 8.43 0.46 -2.38
C ALA A 45 8.55 -0.66 -3.43
N ALA A 46 8.73 -0.32 -4.71
CA ALA A 46 8.97 -1.29 -5.78
C ALA A 46 10.23 -2.12 -5.54
N LEU A 47 11.33 -1.48 -5.13
CA LEU A 47 12.58 -2.17 -4.78
C LEU A 47 12.40 -3.12 -3.58
N LEU A 48 11.69 -2.68 -2.54
CA LEU A 48 11.42 -3.50 -1.35
C LEU A 48 10.44 -4.65 -1.64
N TYR A 49 9.52 -4.44 -2.57
CA TYR A 49 8.58 -5.47 -3.00
C TYR A 49 9.31 -6.55 -3.81
N GLY A 50 10.21 -6.14 -4.70
CA GLY A 50 11.01 -7.04 -5.55
C GLY A 50 10.24 -7.56 -6.77
N GLY A 51 10.81 -8.57 -7.45
CA GLY A 51 10.13 -9.28 -8.54
C GLY A 51 9.91 -8.48 -9.83
N GLY A 52 10.71 -7.43 -10.08
CA GLY A 52 10.58 -6.59 -11.29
C GLY A 52 9.32 -5.73 -11.34
N ILE A 53 8.59 -5.61 -10.23
CA ILE A 53 7.35 -4.83 -10.17
C ILE A 53 7.67 -3.34 -10.29
N SER A 54 6.94 -2.66 -11.18
CA SER A 54 7.12 -1.23 -11.36
C SER A 54 6.46 -0.42 -10.23
N PRO A 55 6.96 0.79 -9.93
CA PRO A 55 6.30 1.70 -8.99
C PRO A 55 4.85 2.04 -9.37
N GLU A 56 4.55 2.06 -10.66
CA GLU A 56 3.21 2.34 -11.18
C GLU A 56 2.25 1.18 -10.93
N THR A 57 2.71 -0.05 -11.11
CA THR A 57 1.93 -1.25 -10.79
C THR A 57 1.45 -1.24 -9.33
N LEU A 58 2.35 -0.91 -8.39
CA LEU A 58 1.99 -0.78 -6.97
C LEU A 58 0.98 0.36 -6.72
N ARG A 59 1.10 1.50 -7.43
CA ARG A 59 0.11 2.58 -7.33
C ARG A 59 -1.26 2.13 -7.81
N VAL A 60 -1.32 1.41 -8.93
CA VAL A 60 -2.57 0.90 -9.49
C VAL A 60 -3.22 -0.10 -8.54
N TRP A 61 -2.46 -1.03 -7.96
CA TRP A 61 -2.98 -1.96 -6.96
C TRP A 61 -3.54 -1.22 -5.75
N ALA A 62 -2.77 -0.26 -5.21
CA ALA A 62 -3.22 0.54 -4.09
C ALA A 62 -4.48 1.36 -4.41
N TRP A 63 -4.54 1.97 -5.60
CA TRP A 63 -5.70 2.73 -6.02
C TRP A 63 -6.95 1.86 -6.15
N LYS A 64 -6.84 0.69 -6.82
CA LYS A 64 -7.94 -0.27 -6.99
C LYS A 64 -8.48 -0.75 -5.66
N GLU A 65 -7.60 -1.17 -4.75
CA GLU A 65 -8.02 -1.71 -3.46
C GLU A 65 -8.65 -0.62 -2.57
N LEU A 66 -8.15 0.62 -2.64
CA LEU A 66 -8.76 1.76 -1.94
C LEU A 66 -10.09 2.25 -2.56
N GLN A 67 -10.48 1.79 -3.75
CA GLN A 67 -11.84 2.02 -4.29
C GLN A 67 -12.87 1.03 -3.74
N ARG A 68 -12.42 -0.02 -3.04
CA ARG A 68 -13.31 -0.98 -2.37
C ARG A 68 -13.76 -0.48 -0.99
N LEU A 69 -13.18 0.62 -0.53
CA LEU A 69 -13.54 1.41 0.66
C LEU A 69 -14.48 2.54 0.29
#